data_AF-A0A3D4X1R8-F1
#
_entry.id   AF-A0A3D4X1R8-F1
#
_cell.length_a   1.000
_cell.length_b   1.000
_cell.length_c   1.000
_cell.angle_alpha   90.00
_cell.angle_beta   90.00
_cell.angle_gamma   90.00
#
_symmetry.space_group_name_H-M   'P 1'
#
loop_
_entity.id
_entity.type
_entity.pdbx_description
1 polymer ?
#
loop_
_entity_poly.entity_id
_entity_poly.type
_entity_poly.pdbx_seq_one_letter_code
_entity_poly.pdbx_strand_id
1 'polypeptide(L)' 'MGLEVRLLGPLEVTIEGKTIRLTGRLQPLLLVLAVSAGRVVSLDRIAEAMWGISLPETW' A
#
# COMPACT_ATOMS: atom_id res chain seq x y z
N MET A 1 -19.12 -2.00 -10.71
CA MET A 1 -18.58 -0.98 -9.80
C MET A 1 -17.53 -1.61 -8.91
N GLY A 2 -16.27 -1.20 -9.05
CA GLY A 2 -15.14 -1.88 -8.42
C GLY A 2 -13.86 -1.06 -8.40
N LEU A 3 -13.09 -1.26 -7.33
CA LEU A 3 -11.71 -0.81 -7.19
C LEU A 3 -10.79 -1.93 -7.68
N GLU A 4 -9.89 -1.61 -8.61
CA GLU A 4 -8.82 -2.52 -9.03
C GLU A 4 -7.46 -1.93 -8.67
N VAL A 5 -6.58 -2.76 -8.12
CA VAL A 5 -5.20 -2.39 -7.78
C VAL A 5 -4.26 -3.37 -8.48
N ARG A 6 -3.45 -2.86 -9.40
CA ARG A 6 -2.53 -3.66 -10.21
C ARG A 6 -1.11 -3.46 -9.68
N LEU A 7 -0.46 -4.56 -9.28
CA LEU A 7 0.84 -4.54 -8.60
C LEU A 7 1.98 -5.18 -9.42
N LEU A 8 1.65 -5.90 -10.49
CA LEU A 8 2.63 -6.62 -11.33
C LEU A 8 3.25 -5.69 -12.39
N GLY A 9 3.85 -4.60 -11.92
CA GLY A 9 4.32 -3.49 -12.74
C GLY A 9 4.25 -2.18 -11.94
N PRO A 10 4.24 -1.02 -12.62
CA PRO A 10 3.91 0.24 -11.95
C PRO A 10 2.57 0.12 -11.22
N LEU A 11 2.50 0.69 -10.01
CA LEU A 11 1.25 0.69 -9.25
C LEU A 11 0.18 1.49 -10.03
N GLU A 12 -0.88 0.78 -10.42
CA GLU A 12 -2.04 1.38 -11.07
C GLU A 12 -3.29 1.11 -10.24
N VAL A 13 -4.11 2.14 -10.09
CA VAL A 13 -5.37 2.09 -9.35
C VAL A 13 -6.47 2.56 -10.28
N THR A 14 -7.52 1.76 -10.44
CA THR A 14 -8.69 2.15 -11.21
C THR A 14 -9.95 2.09 -10.34
N ILE A 15 -10.82 3.08 -10.51
CA ILE A 15 -12.15 3.12 -9.89
C ILE A 15 -13.14 3.27 -11.03
N GLU A 16 -14.08 2.33 -11.16
CA GLU A 16 -15.03 2.33 -12.27
C GLU A 16 -14.34 2.39 -13.66
N GLY A 17 -13.20 1.71 -13.79
CA GLY A 17 -12.40 1.70 -15.02
C GLY A 17 -11.62 2.99 -15.29
N LYS A 18 -11.68 3.99 -14.41
CA LYS A 18 -10.90 5.23 -14.53
C LYS A 18 -9.63 5.14 -13.68
N THR A 19 -8.48 5.35 -14.31
CA THR A 19 -7.19 5.41 -13.60
C THR A 19 -7.14 6.62 -12.68
N ILE A 20 -6.84 6.37 -11.41
CA ILE A 20 -6.66 7.39 -10.38
C ILE A 20 -5.19 7.44 -10.02
N ARG A 21 -4.63 8.66 -10.02
CA ARG A 21 -3.27 8.87 -9.54
C ARG A 21 -3.29 9.06 -8.05
N LEU A 22 -2.68 8.12 -7.33
CA LEU A 22 -2.39 8.30 -5.91
C LEU A 22 -1.10 9.09 -5.74
N THR A 23 -1.07 9.94 -4.73
CA THR A 23 0.09 10.78 -4.41
C THR A 23 0.42 10.67 -2.93
N GLY A 24 1.68 10.95 -2.59
CA GLY A 24 2.16 11.01 -1.20
C GLY A 24 1.92 9.70 -0.44
N ARG A 25 1.42 9.84 0.80
CA ARG A 25 1.25 8.74 1.76
C ARG A 25 0.15 7.72 1.41
N LEU A 26 -0.77 8.07 0.51
CA LEU A 26 -1.85 7.15 0.12
C LEU A 26 -1.35 6.01 -0.76
N GLN A 27 -0.30 6.25 -1.55
CA GLN A 27 0.29 5.25 -2.43
C GLN A 27 0.92 4.06 -1.67
N PRO A 28 1.85 4.27 -0.71
CA PRO A 28 2.40 3.17 0.08
C PRO A 28 1.35 2.53 1.00
N LEU A 29 0.41 3.30 1.56
CA LEU A 29 -0.67 2.73 2.37
C LEU A 29 -1.53 1.75 1.56
N LEU A 30 -1.96 2.14 0.37
CA LEU A 30 -2.75 1.24 -0.48
C LEU A 30 -1.93 0.01 -0.88
N LEU A 31 -0.63 0.15 -1.13
CA LEU A 31 0.24 -0.97 -1.45
C LEU A 31 0.24 -2.02 -0.32
N VAL A 32 0.37 -1.58 0.93
CA VAL A 32 0.37 -2.46 2.12
C VAL A 32 -0.95 -3.23 2.23
N LEU A 33 -2.06 -2.52 2.04
CA LEU A 33 -3.40 -3.11 2.10
C LEU A 33 -3.65 -4.07 0.93
N ALA A 34 -3.20 -3.72 -0.28
CA ALA A 34 -3.37 -4.53 -1.47
C ALA A 34 -2.57 -5.85 -1.42
N VAL A 35 -1.32 -5.82 -0.95
CA VAL A 35 -0.52 -7.02 -0.69
C VAL A 35 -1.16 -7.92 0.40
N SER A 36 -1.87 -7.28 1.33
CA SER A 36 -2.55 -7.94 2.44
C SER A 36 -4.03 -8.22 2.18
N ALA A 37 -4.48 -8.14 0.91
CA ALA A 37 -5.89 -8.27 0.58
C ALA A 37 -6.51 -9.54 1.16
N GLY A 38 -7.71 -9.39 1.73
CA GLY A 38 -8.43 -10.47 2.43
C GLY A 38 -7.93 -10.76 3.85
N ARG A 39 -6.98 -10.00 4.39
CA ARG A 39 -6.47 -10.13 5.76
C ARG A 39 -6.56 -8.81 6.51
N VAL A 40 -6.76 -8.89 7.84
CA VAL A 40 -6.67 -7.72 8.72
C VAL A 40 -5.21 -7.30 8.85
N VAL A 41 -4.95 -6.00 8.77
CA VAL A 41 -3.61 -5.42 8.95
C VAL A 41 -3.62 -4.58 10.23
N SER A 42 -2.69 -4.84 11.15
CA SER A 42 -2.55 -4.06 12.38
C SER A 42 -2.03 -2.65 12.10
N LEU A 43 -2.31 -1.72 13.02
CA LEU A 43 -1.78 -0.36 12.93
C LEU A 43 -0.26 -0.35 12.93
N ASP A 44 0.38 -1.19 13.76
CA ASP A 44 1.84 -1.31 13.82
C ASP A 44 2.43 -1.72 12.47
N ARG A 45 1.79 -2.66 11.78
CA ARG A 45 2.26 -3.12 10.46
C ARG A 45 2.11 -2.04 9.38
N ILE A 46 1.03 -1.26 9.45
CA ILE A 46 0.86 -0.08 8.59
C ILE A 46 1.95 0.94 8.90
N ALA A 47 2.24 1.18 10.19
CA ALA A 47 3.24 2.14 10.61
C ALA A 47 4.66 1.75 10.14
N GLU A 48 5.05 0.49 10.36
CA GLU A 48 6.33 -0.05 9.87
C GLU A 48 6.51 0.14 8.36
N ALA A 49 5.47 -0.16 7.58
CA ALA A 49 5.56 -0.05 6.13
C ALA A 49 5.56 1.40 5.63
N MET A 50 4.96 2.33 6.39
CA MET A 50 4.86 3.75 6.04
C MET A 50 6.09 4.55 6.44
N TRP A 51 6.74 4.21 7.56
CA TRP A 51 7.88 4.96 8.12
C TRP A 51 9.21 4.18 8.07
N GLY A 52 9.18 2.91 7.68
CA GLY A 52 10.36 2.04 7.66
C GLY A 52 10.70 1.49 9.04
N ILE A 53 11.33 0.32 9.07
CA ILE A 53 11.92 -0.23 10.29
C ILE A 53 13.13 0.65 10.64
N SER A 54 13.21 1.16 11.86
CA SER A 54 14.45 1.75 12.38
C SER A 54 15.55 0.67 12.29
N LEU A 55 16.61 0.95 11.53
CA LEU A 55 17.73 0.06 11.28
C LEU A 55 18.32 -0.52 12.60
N PRO A 56 18.91 -1.72 12.57
CA PRO A 56 19.14 -2.56 13.76
C PRO A 56 20.09 -1.93 14.78
N GLU A 57 19.82 -2.18 16.06
CA GLU A 57 20.72 -1.88 17.19
C GLU A 57 21.93 -2.83 17.20
N THR A 58 22.86 -2.73 16.25
CA THR A 58 24.17 -3.39 16.42
C THR A 58 25.28 -2.75 15.58
N TRP A 59 26.13 -1.96 16.24
CA TRP A 59 27.50 -1.62 15.84
C TRP A 59 28.42 -2.11 16.96
#